data_AF-A0A927HLJ5-F1
#
_entry.id   AF-A0A927HLJ5-F1
#
_cell.length_a   1.000
_cell.length_b   1.000
_cell.length_c   1.000
_cell.angle_alpha   90.00
_cell.angle_beta   90.00
_cell.angle_gamma   90.00
#
_symmetry.space_group_name_H-M   'P 1'
#
loop_
_entity.id
_entity.type
_entity.pdbx_description
1 polymer ?
#
loop_
_entity_poly.entity_id
_entity_poly.type
_entity_poly.pdbx_seq_one_letter_code
_entity_poly.pdbx_strand_id
1 'polypeptide(L)' 'MNVNVETLIKQLGKPYQEIYNKGLIYYKTKPYGSVSDNTAGLDMKHEGIYLAFVNDLEKK' A
#
# COMPACT_ATOMS: atom_id res chain seq x y z
N MET A 1 -1.21 -15.51 5.38
CA MET A 1 0.20 -15.15 5.11
C MET A 1 0.74 -14.48 6.37
N ASN A 2 2.05 -14.45 6.61
CA ASN A 2 2.61 -13.75 7.77
C ASN A 2 3.25 -12.44 7.29
N VAL A 3 2.86 -11.32 7.89
CA VAL A 3 3.42 -9.99 7.61
C VAL A 3 4.19 -9.54 8.84
N ASN A 4 5.46 -9.19 8.65
CA ASN A 4 6.24 -8.56 9.70
C ASN A 4 5.83 -7.09 9.84
N VAL A 5 4.86 -6.83 10.72
CA VAL A 5 4.27 -5.49 10.93
C VAL A 5 5.32 -4.48 11.40
N GLU A 6 6.28 -4.88 12.24
CA GLU A 6 7.33 -3.96 12.71
C GLU A 6 8.18 -3.44 11.55
N THR A 7 8.54 -4.33 10.63
CA THR A 7 9.31 -3.96 9.42
C THR A 7 8.47 -3.11 8.48
N LEU A 8 7.18 -3.43 8.34
CA LEU A 8 6.24 -2.65 7.53
C LEU A 8 6.07 -1.21 8.05
N ILE A 9 5.94 -1.03 9.37
CA ILE A 9 5.85 0.30 10.01
C ILE A 9 7.08 1.14 9.70
N LYS A 10 8.28 0.54 9.71
CA LYS A 10 9.54 1.23 9.36
C LYS A 10 9.61 1.69 7.90
N GLN A 11 8.73 1.19 7.02
CA GLN A 11 8.65 1.58 5.61
C GLN A 11 7.47 2.53 5.31
N LEU A 12 6.70 2.98 6.31
CA LEU A 12 5.64 3.96 6.07
C LEU A 12 6.21 5.24 5.45
N GLY A 13 5.45 5.83 4.52
CA GLY A 13 5.90 6.95 3.70
C GLY A 13 6.69 6.57 2.45
N LYS A 14 7.07 5.29 2.27
CA LYS A 14 7.64 4.80 1.01
C LYS A 14 6.54 4.48 -0.01
N PRO A 15 6.82 4.59 -1.33
CA PRO A 15 5.87 4.18 -2.36
C PRO A 15 5.56 2.69 -2.29
N TYR A 16 4.33 2.31 -2.66
CA TYR A 16 3.89 0.91 -2.74
C TYR A 16 4.90 0.01 -3.47
N GLN A 17 5.43 0.47 -4.61
CA GLN A 17 6.35 -0.33 -5.42
C GLN A 17 7.63 -0.70 -4.67
N GLU A 18 8.14 0.19 -3.81
CA GLU A 18 9.33 -0.08 -3.00
C GLU A 18 9.04 -1.14 -1.93
N ILE A 19 7.90 -1.03 -1.24
CA ILE A 19 7.46 -1.98 -0.20
C ILE A 19 7.20 -3.37 -0.82
N TYR A 20 6.56 -3.42 -1.99
CA TYR A 20 6.31 -4.65 -2.74
C TYR A 20 7.60 -5.30 -3.23
N ASN A 21 8.53 -4.53 -3.81
CA ASN A 21 9.81 -5.04 -4.29
C ASN A 21 10.70 -5.63 -3.17
N LYS A 22 10.56 -5.14 -1.93
CA LYS A 22 11.23 -5.69 -0.75
C LYS A 22 10.56 -6.98 -0.23
N GLY A 23 9.44 -7.40 -0.81
CA GLY A 23 8.70 -8.60 -0.40
C GLY A 23 8.00 -8.47 0.95
N LEU A 24 7.77 -7.23 1.43
CA LEU A 24 7.10 -6.98 2.72
C LEU A 24 5.58 -7.14 2.62
N ILE A 25 5.04 -6.95 1.43
CA ILE A 25 3.65 -7.24 1.07
C ILE A 25 3.66 -8.10 -0.19
N TYR A 26 2.76 -9.08 -0.26
CA TYR A 26 2.70 -10.03 -1.39
C TYR A 26 1.48 -9.78 -2.30
N TYR A 27 0.69 -8.74 -2.02
CA TYR A 27 -0.49 -8.40 -2.81
C TYR A 27 -0.03 -7.80 -4.14
N LYS A 28 -0.39 -8.48 -5.24
CA LYS A 28 -0.13 -7.99 -6.61
C LYS A 28 -1.08 -6.85 -7.00
N THR A 29 -2.25 -6.80 -6.38
CA THR A 29 -3.21 -5.72 -6.58
C THR A 29 -2.60 -4.41 -6.11
N LYS A 30 -2.50 -3.44 -7.02
CA LYS A 30 -1.98 -2.11 -6.70
C LYS A 30 -2.99 -1.34 -5.85
N PRO A 31 -2.53 -0.44 -4.96
CA PRO A 31 -3.42 0.49 -4.28
C PRO A 31 -4.22 1.30 -5.30
N TYR A 32 -5.50 1.51 -5.01
CA TYR A 32 -6.40 2.21 -5.90
C TYR A 32 -7.18 3.31 -5.17
N GLY A 33 -7.30 4.46 -5.82
CA GLY A 33 -8.14 5.59 -5.44
C GLY A 33 -8.63 6.26 -6.72
N SER A 34 -9.86 6.79 -6.69
CA SER A 34 -10.43 7.51 -7.83
C SER A 34 -9.65 8.80 -8.11
N VAL A 35 -9.85 9.43 -9.27
CA VAL A 35 -9.13 10.67 -9.61
C VAL A 35 -9.43 11.81 -8.63
N SER A 36 -10.61 11.81 -8.00
CA SER A 36 -11.00 12.78 -6.98
C SER A 36 -10.48 12.46 -5.57
N ASP A 37 -9.92 11.28 -5.35
CA ASP A 37 -9.45 10.87 -4.02
C ASP A 37 -7.99 11.29 -3.81
N ASN A 38 -7.67 11.81 -2.62
CA ASN A 38 -6.29 12.09 -2.23
C ASN A 38 -5.50 10.83 -1.85
N THR A 39 -6.19 9.70 -1.71
CA THR A 39 -5.59 8.45 -1.19
C THR A 39 -5.95 7.24 -2.04
N ALA A 40 -4.98 6.35 -2.24
CA ALA A 40 -5.15 5.06 -2.88
C ALA A 40 -5.05 3.96 -1.81
N GLY A 41 -6.09 3.16 -1.68
CA GLY A 41 -6.21 2.12 -0.67
C GLY A 41 -5.77 0.74 -1.15
N LEU A 42 -5.19 -0.04 -0.24
CA LEU A 42 -4.93 -1.47 -0.41
C LEU A 42 -5.45 -2.22 0.82
N ASP A 43 -6.47 -3.04 0.59
CA ASP A 43 -7.12 -3.86 1.63
C ASP A 43 -6.49 -5.26 1.70
N MET A 44 -5.73 -5.52 2.77
CA MET A 44 -5.05 -6.79 3.04
C MET A 44 -5.89 -7.65 4.00
N LYS A 45 -7.07 -8.08 3.52
CA LYS A 45 -8.10 -8.76 4.32
C LYS A 45 -7.63 -10.00 5.07
N HIS A 46 -6.72 -10.78 4.50
CA HIS A 46 -6.22 -12.01 5.12
C HIS A 46 -5.34 -11.74 6.35
N GLU A 47 -4.76 -10.55 6.41
CA GLU A 47 -3.88 -10.08 7.48
C GLU A 47 -4.58 -9.07 8.39
N GLY A 48 -5.78 -8.60 8.02
CA GLY A 48 -6.53 -7.58 8.77
C GLY A 48 -5.90 -6.19 8.74
N ILE A 49 -5.17 -5.86 7.66
CA ILE A 49 -4.42 -4.59 7.52
C ILE A 49 -4.99 -3.77 6.36
N TYR A 50 -5.12 -2.45 6.56
CA TYR A 50 -5.42 -1.51 5.49
C TYR A 50 -4.24 -0.54 5.33
N LEU A 51 -3.74 -0.41 4.10
CA LEU A 51 -2.68 0.55 3.75
C LEU A 51 -3.26 1.65 2.87
N ALA A 52 -3.02 2.90 3.26
CA ALA A 52 -3.34 4.08 2.47
C ALA A 52 -2.06 4.70 1.92
N PHE A 53 -2.07 5.02 0.63
CA PHE A 53 -0.99 5.70 -0.07
C PHE A 53 -1.49 7.04 -0.61
N VAL A 54 -0.57 7.98 -0.86
CA VAL A 54 -0.91 9.19 -1.61
C VAL A 54 -1.34 8.77 -3.01
N ASN A 55 -2.50 9.27 -3.43
CA ASN A 55 -2.98 9.11 -4.79
C ASN A 55 -2.54 10.34 -5.56
N ASP A 56 -1.51 10.20 -6.41
CA ASP A 56 -1.03 11.32 -7.22
C ASP A 56 -2.18 12.01 -7.94
N LEU A 57 -2.34 13.30 -7.66
CA LEU A 57 -3.39 14.17 -8.18
C LEU A 57 -3.23 14.47 -9.68
N GLU A 58 -2.11 14.04 -10.27
CA GLU A 58 -1.81 14.21 -11.70
C GLU A 58 -2.38 13.10 -12.59
N LYS A 59 -3.35 12.32 -12.10
CA LYS A 59 -4.15 11.42 -12.95
C LYS A 59 -5.09 12.26 -13.85
N LYS A 60 -4.52 12.90 -14.88
CA LYS A 60 -5.25 13.49 -15.99
C LYS A 60 -5.86 12.43 -16.90
#